data_AF-A0A2W6RWG9-F1
#
_entry.id   AF-A0A2W6RWG9-F1
#
_cell.length_a   1.000
_cell.length_b   1.000
_cell.length_c   1.000
_cell.angle_alpha   90.00
_cell.angle_beta   90.00
_cell.angle_gamma   90.00
#
_symmetry.space_group_name_H-M   'P 1'
#
loop_
_entity.id
_entity.type
_entity.pdbx_description
1 polymer ?
#
loop_
_entity_poly.entity_id
_entity_poly.type
_entity_poly.pdbx_seq_one_letter_code
_entity_poly.pdbx_strand_id
1 'polypeptide(L)'
;DNYIKKKVAKKSNFLQVPVSEFRSSGYKAFAYNEALINSKKNIRKEIMKETEIENNKQADNGTYNLSFEESLSFTHRGKEQEKYVKIIDQILQDYIENEDYSQFDTHIENLFLEMAYEHQHEISKRLIQKARKEKLEAINDIFEVELVEKPAQPAWMGGLSQMLSYLHDNSKPEYNYKIYASSDHIYSTGISLKAKTVYEVSCGIAILLYQVKFGFAIACIQYDFDWGGEFDSVLKSTTITIKPFALNKDNNHSVTLFVSQKMAKFHKSINSAFENRNKEIEDFISKTNK
;
A
#
# COMPACT_ATOMS: atom_id res chain seq x y z
N ASP A 1 -31.89 -5.17 -33.19
CA ASP A 1 -30.48 -4.71 -33.12
C ASP A 1 -30.17 -3.29 -33.59
N ASN A 2 -30.74 -2.78 -34.69
CA ASN A 2 -30.43 -1.41 -35.16
C ASN A 2 -31.00 -0.25 -34.31
N TYR A 3 -32.01 -0.52 -33.47
CA TYR A 3 -32.65 0.51 -32.64
C TYR A 3 -31.86 0.86 -31.37
N ILE A 4 -31.16 -0.13 -30.78
CA ILE A 4 -30.37 0.05 -29.55
C ILE A 4 -29.07 0.80 -29.85
N LYS A 5 -28.39 0.48 -30.95
CA LYS A 5 -27.15 1.15 -31.37
C LYS A 5 -27.33 2.66 -31.62
N LYS A 6 -28.49 3.10 -32.15
CA LYS A 6 -28.75 4.51 -32.43
C LYS A 6 -29.00 5.37 -31.18
N LYS A 7 -29.47 4.78 -30.06
CA LYS A 7 -29.70 5.55 -28.81
C LYS A 7 -28.45 5.71 -27.95
N VAL A 8 -27.51 4.78 -27.99
CA VAL A 8 -26.26 4.85 -27.20
C VAL A 8 -25.30 5.92 -27.76
N ALA A 9 -25.25 6.08 -29.08
CA ALA A 9 -24.41 7.09 -29.74
C ALA A 9 -24.89 8.54 -29.52
N LYS A 10 -26.19 8.77 -29.25
CA LYS A 10 -26.74 10.13 -29.06
C LYS A 10 -26.63 10.68 -27.64
N LYS A 11 -26.27 9.86 -26.64
CA LYS A 11 -26.22 10.28 -25.22
C LYS A 11 -24.84 10.12 -24.57
N SER A 12 -23.83 9.68 -25.31
CA SER A 12 -22.51 9.52 -24.74
C SER A 12 -21.44 10.06 -25.67
N ASN A 13 -20.65 11.01 -25.19
CA ASN A 13 -19.43 11.48 -25.85
C ASN A 13 -18.30 10.42 -25.79
N PHE A 14 -18.64 9.14 -25.93
CA PHE A 14 -17.67 8.07 -26.08
C PHE A 14 -17.41 7.88 -27.57
N LEU A 15 -16.23 8.33 -28.01
CA LEU A 15 -15.63 7.90 -29.27
C LEU A 15 -15.47 6.38 -29.23
N GLN A 16 -16.39 5.67 -29.87
CA GLN A 16 -16.23 4.25 -30.17
C GLN A 16 -15.13 4.11 -31.23
N VAL A 17 -13.96 3.63 -30.82
CA VAL A 17 -12.95 3.13 -31.76
C VAL A 17 -13.39 1.71 -32.16
N PRO A 18 -13.63 1.42 -33.45
CA PRO A 18 -14.01 0.09 -33.87
C PRO A 18 -12.82 -0.86 -33.68
N VAL A 19 -13.01 -1.93 -32.92
CA VAL A 19 -12.05 -3.03 -32.82
C VAL A 19 -12.34 -3.97 -33.99
N SER A 20 -11.53 -3.92 -35.04
CA SER A 20 -11.45 -5.02 -36.01
C SER A 20 -10.59 -6.12 -35.39
N GLU A 21 -11.20 -7.26 -35.09
CA GLU A 21 -10.45 -8.48 -34.80
C GLU A 21 -9.61 -8.85 -36.03
N PHE A 22 -8.29 -8.74 -35.88
CA PHE A 22 -7.34 -9.44 -36.72
C PHE A 22 -6.36 -10.16 -35.80
N ARG A 23 -6.55 -11.47 -35.66
CA ARG A 23 -5.58 -12.38 -35.05
C ARG A 23 -4.42 -12.54 -36.04
N SER A 24 -3.29 -11.92 -35.72
CA SER A 24 -1.98 -12.31 -36.26
C SER A 24 -0.93 -11.97 -35.22
N SER A 25 -0.28 -13.00 -34.68
CA SER A 25 0.91 -12.91 -33.83
C SER A 25 2.02 -12.13 -34.55
N GLY A 26 2.44 -11.01 -33.97
CA GLY A 26 3.55 -10.21 -34.50
C GLY A 26 3.53 -8.80 -33.91
N TYR A 27 4.67 -8.36 -33.39
CA TYR A 27 4.88 -7.01 -32.85
C TYR A 27 4.42 -5.94 -33.85
N LYS A 28 3.38 -5.16 -33.51
CA LYS A 28 3.12 -3.89 -34.18
C LYS A 28 4.12 -2.86 -33.67
N ALA A 29 5.16 -2.59 -34.46
CA ALA A 29 6.01 -1.44 -34.24
C ALA A 29 5.16 -0.17 -34.34
N PHE A 30 5.14 0.64 -33.28
CA PHE A 30 4.55 1.97 -33.32
C PHE A 30 5.22 2.76 -34.46
N ALA A 31 4.43 3.30 -35.38
CA ALA A 31 4.94 4.20 -36.41
C ALA A 31 5.47 5.47 -35.72
N TYR A 32 6.80 5.59 -35.68
CA TYR A 32 7.52 6.68 -35.05
C TYR A 32 7.38 7.94 -35.91
N ASN A 33 6.78 9.00 -35.35
CA ASN A 33 6.79 10.32 -35.97
C ASN A 33 8.13 11.01 -35.64
N GLU A 34 9.11 10.94 -36.55
CA GLU A 34 10.47 11.47 -36.37
C GLU A 34 10.48 12.97 -36.00
N ALA A 35 9.47 13.74 -36.44
CA ALA A 35 9.34 15.15 -36.11
C ALA A 35 9.15 15.42 -34.60
N LEU A 36 8.53 14.48 -33.87
CA LEU A 36 8.29 14.57 -32.42
C LEU A 36 9.51 14.16 -31.59
N ILE A 37 10.44 13.40 -32.19
CA ILE A 37 11.70 12.97 -31.54
C ILE A 37 12.74 14.08 -31.62
N ASN A 38 12.81 14.79 -32.75
CA ASN A 38 13.76 15.89 -32.93
C ASN A 38 13.45 17.10 -32.04
N SER A 39 12.17 17.37 -31.73
CA SER A 39 11.82 18.44 -30.76
C SER A 39 12.22 18.08 -29.32
N LYS A 40 12.14 16.80 -28.92
CA LYS A 40 12.59 16.32 -27.60
C LYS A 40 14.11 16.21 -27.46
N LYS A 41 14.84 15.93 -28.54
CA LYS A 41 16.32 15.89 -28.52
C LYS A 41 16.95 17.25 -28.27
N ASN A 42 16.33 18.35 -28.70
CA ASN A 42 16.86 19.70 -28.45
C ASN A 42 16.70 20.14 -26.98
N ILE A 43 15.60 19.77 -26.32
CA ILE A 43 15.39 20.07 -24.88
C ILE A 43 16.45 19.36 -24.01
N ARG A 44 16.90 18.16 -24.40
CA ARG A 44 17.96 17.43 -23.68
C ARG A 44 19.35 18.03 -23.84
N LYS A 45 19.64 18.76 -24.92
CA LYS A 45 20.96 19.39 -25.13
C LYS A 45 21.11 20.72 -24.39
N GLU A 46 20.03 21.47 -24.18
CA GLU A 46 20.09 22.72 -23.40
C GLU A 46 20.23 22.47 -21.89
N ILE A 47 19.69 21.36 -21.35
CA ILE A 47 19.80 21.05 -19.91
C ILE A 47 21.17 20.43 -19.54
N MET A 48 22.01 20.07 -20.53
CA MET A 48 23.31 19.40 -20.31
C MET A 48 24.54 20.31 -20.49
N LYS A 49 24.39 21.64 -20.49
CA LYS A 49 25.52 22.59 -20.51
C LYS A 49 25.43 23.58 -19.37
N GLU A 50 25.68 23.07 -18.16
CA GLU A 50 26.07 23.75 -16.91
C GLU A 50 25.97 22.60 -15.89
N THR A 51 27.01 21.81 -15.64
CA THR A 51 28.23 22.20 -14.93
C THR A 51 29.35 21.24 -15.34
N GLU A 52 30.44 21.75 -15.94
CA GLU A 52 31.72 21.04 -15.90
C GLU A 52 32.19 21.06 -14.44
N ILE A 53 32.01 19.94 -13.73
CA ILE A 53 32.57 19.75 -12.40
C ILE A 53 34.05 19.44 -12.60
N GLU A 54 34.90 20.41 -12.25
CA GLU A 54 36.33 20.19 -12.05
C GLU A 54 36.54 19.00 -11.11
N ASN A 55 37.23 17.99 -11.62
CA ASN A 55 37.70 16.85 -10.85
C ASN A 55 38.75 17.30 -9.81
N ASN A 56 38.28 17.78 -8.66
CA ASN A 56 39.10 17.82 -7.46
C ASN A 56 38.89 16.52 -6.68
N LYS A 57 39.89 15.63 -6.80
CA LYS A 57 40.10 14.53 -5.87
C LYS A 57 40.22 15.10 -4.45
N GLN A 58 39.23 14.85 -3.59
CA GLN A 58 39.48 14.75 -2.15
C GLN A 58 38.33 14.11 -1.36
N ALA A 59 38.77 13.27 -0.43
CA ALA A 59 38.14 12.80 0.81
C ALA A 59 37.06 11.71 0.74
N ASP A 60 37.48 10.52 1.20
CA ASP A 60 36.71 9.55 1.96
C ASP A 60 35.51 10.16 2.70
N ASN A 61 34.31 9.93 2.16
CA ASN A 61 33.06 9.78 2.89
C ASN A 61 32.07 9.14 1.90
N GLY A 62 31.79 7.85 2.11
CA GLY A 62 31.17 6.89 1.18
C GLY A 62 29.77 7.21 0.65
N THR A 63 29.63 8.32 -0.07
CA THR A 63 28.47 8.65 -0.88
C THR A 63 28.86 8.33 -2.31
N TYR A 64 28.48 7.15 -2.78
CA TYR A 64 28.65 6.84 -4.19
C TYR A 64 27.83 7.86 -4.99
N ASN A 65 28.49 8.73 -5.75
CA ASN A 65 27.86 9.53 -6.79
C ASN A 65 27.47 8.59 -7.95
N LEU A 66 26.54 7.67 -7.69
CA LEU A 66 25.91 6.85 -8.72
C LEU A 66 25.03 7.78 -9.56
N SER A 67 25.06 7.58 -10.88
CA SER A 67 24.04 8.17 -11.75
C SER A 67 22.64 7.68 -11.33
N PHE A 68 21.61 8.42 -11.72
CA PHE A 68 20.23 8.04 -11.41
C PHE A 68 19.92 6.63 -11.93
N GLU A 69 20.36 6.30 -13.14
CA GLU A 69 20.17 4.99 -13.75
C GLU A 69 20.87 3.86 -12.98
N GLU A 70 22.10 4.07 -12.51
CA GLU A 70 22.83 3.08 -11.72
C GLU A 70 22.18 2.84 -10.34
N SER A 71 21.58 3.89 -9.75
CA SER A 71 20.82 3.77 -8.51
C SER A 71 19.57 2.87 -8.64
N LEU A 72 19.05 2.65 -9.86
CA LEU A 72 17.90 1.78 -10.08
C LEU A 72 18.25 0.30 -10.12
N SER A 73 19.54 -0.06 -10.07
CA SER A 73 20.00 -1.46 -10.09
C SER A 73 19.50 -2.26 -8.89
N PHE A 74 19.26 -3.57 -9.10
CA PHE A 74 18.81 -4.48 -8.04
C PHE A 74 19.75 -4.46 -6.83
N THR A 75 21.06 -4.50 -7.06
CA THR A 75 22.07 -4.50 -6.00
C THR A 75 22.02 -3.23 -5.16
N HIS A 76 21.85 -2.06 -5.77
CA HIS A 76 21.76 -0.81 -5.01
C HIS A 76 20.45 -0.74 -4.22
N ARG A 77 19.33 -1.19 -4.82
CA ARG A 77 18.04 -1.27 -4.13
C ARG A 77 18.10 -2.17 -2.88
N GLY A 78 18.75 -3.33 -2.98
CA GLY A 78 18.94 -4.22 -1.83
C GLY A 78 19.69 -3.52 -0.69
N LYS A 79 20.81 -2.86 -1.01
CA LYS A 79 21.63 -2.15 -0.01
C LYS A 79 20.87 -1.00 0.68
N GLU A 80 20.15 -0.18 -0.09
CA GLU A 80 19.35 0.91 0.48
C GLU A 80 18.17 0.38 1.29
N GLN A 81 17.54 -0.72 0.87
CA GLN A 81 16.49 -1.38 1.64
C GLN A 81 17.03 -1.85 3.00
N GLU A 82 18.14 -2.59 3.04
CA GLU A 82 18.77 -3.06 4.28
C GLU A 82 19.11 -1.91 5.24
N LYS A 83 19.55 -0.77 4.71
CA LYS A 83 19.82 0.44 5.47
C LYS A 83 18.57 0.98 6.16
N TYR A 84 17.45 1.08 5.44
CA TYR A 84 16.18 1.55 6.00
C TYR A 84 15.54 0.54 6.93
N VAL A 85 15.69 -0.77 6.68
CA VAL A 85 15.26 -1.84 7.58
C VAL A 85 15.88 -1.65 8.96
N LYS A 86 17.21 -1.49 9.05
CA LYS A 86 17.91 -1.26 10.33
C LYS A 86 17.39 -0.03 11.07
N ILE A 87 17.11 1.06 10.34
CA ILE A 87 16.55 2.29 10.93
C ILE A 87 15.15 2.03 11.50
N ILE A 88 14.29 1.35 10.73
CA ILE A 88 12.93 1.02 11.16
C ILE A 88 12.95 0.13 12.40
N ASP A 89 13.76 -0.92 12.38
CA ASP A 89 13.87 -1.86 13.50
C ASP A 89 14.36 -1.18 14.76
N GLN A 90 15.37 -0.32 14.66
CA GLN A 90 15.85 0.45 15.81
C GLN A 90 14.72 1.31 16.39
N ILE A 91 13.96 2.01 15.56
CA ILE A 91 12.86 2.86 16.04
C ILE A 91 11.77 2.05 16.73
N LEU A 92 11.46 0.85 16.22
CA LEU A 92 10.46 -0.03 16.85
C LEU A 92 10.97 -0.60 18.18
N GLN A 93 12.24 -1.02 18.25
CA GLN A 93 12.85 -1.49 19.49
C GLN A 93 12.89 -0.38 20.54
N ASP A 94 13.40 0.81 20.18
CA ASP A 94 13.44 1.97 21.07
C ASP A 94 12.02 2.32 21.57
N TYR A 95 11.01 2.22 20.71
CA TYR A 95 9.64 2.50 21.11
C TYR A 95 9.08 1.51 22.13
N ILE A 96 9.45 0.24 22.05
CA ILE A 96 8.97 -0.79 22.98
C ILE A 96 9.74 -0.71 24.30
N GLU A 97 11.05 -0.48 24.26
CA GLU A 97 11.89 -0.41 25.46
C GLU A 97 11.55 0.81 26.34
N ASN A 98 11.06 1.90 25.74
CA ASN A 98 10.78 3.15 26.45
C ASN A 98 9.34 3.27 26.99
N GLU A 99 8.45 2.32 26.69
CA GLU A 99 7.02 2.43 26.99
C GLU A 99 6.56 1.27 27.89
N ASP A 100 5.63 1.54 28.80
CA ASP A 100 5.00 0.50 29.64
C ASP A 100 3.74 -0.04 28.96
N TYR A 101 3.86 -1.27 28.43
CA TYR A 101 2.77 -2.03 27.83
C TYR A 101 2.39 -3.27 28.65
N SER A 102 2.60 -3.26 29.97
CA SER A 102 2.27 -4.38 30.87
C SER A 102 0.82 -4.87 30.76
N GLN A 103 -0.11 -3.97 30.42
CA GLN A 103 -1.53 -4.20 30.15
C GLN A 103 -1.82 -4.90 28.80
N PHE A 104 -0.80 -5.10 27.96
CA PHE A 104 -0.91 -5.76 26.67
C PHE A 104 -0.03 -7.01 26.57
N ASP A 105 -0.43 -7.95 25.73
CA ASP A 105 0.48 -8.90 25.12
C ASP A 105 1.05 -8.24 23.86
N THR A 106 2.36 -7.98 23.88
CA THR A 106 3.06 -7.23 22.83
C THR A 106 3.79 -8.19 21.89
N HIS A 107 3.55 -8.04 20.60
CA HIS A 107 4.16 -8.87 19.54
C HIS A 107 4.84 -7.97 18.50
N ILE A 108 6.11 -8.28 18.15
CA ILE A 108 6.86 -7.60 17.07
C ILE A 108 6.96 -8.54 15.88
N GLU A 109 6.02 -8.43 14.95
CA GLU A 109 5.85 -9.46 13.93
C GLU A 109 5.37 -8.87 12.61
N ASN A 110 5.47 -9.67 11.54
CA ASN A 110 4.89 -9.32 10.26
C ASN A 110 3.36 -9.42 10.33
N LEU A 111 2.70 -8.27 10.28
CA LEU A 111 1.25 -8.15 10.41
C LEU A 111 0.44 -9.08 9.49
N PHE A 112 0.97 -9.32 8.28
CA PHE A 112 0.30 -10.11 7.24
C PHE A 112 0.47 -11.63 7.41
N LEU A 113 1.16 -12.08 8.45
CA LEU A 113 1.28 -13.50 8.79
C LEU A 113 0.34 -13.92 9.94
N GLU A 114 0.09 -13.02 10.89
CA GLU A 114 -0.56 -13.37 12.17
C GLU A 114 -2.02 -12.93 12.29
N MET A 115 -2.44 -11.94 11.48
CA MET A 115 -3.80 -11.44 11.53
C MET A 115 -4.80 -12.38 10.83
N ALA A 116 -6.07 -12.42 11.26
CA ALA A 116 -7.10 -13.17 10.55
C ALA A 116 -7.23 -12.73 9.07
N TYR A 117 -7.46 -13.69 8.17
CA TYR A 117 -7.49 -13.47 6.72
C TYR A 117 -8.39 -12.30 6.28
N GLU A 118 -9.56 -12.15 6.91
CA GLU A 118 -10.53 -11.11 6.60
C GLU A 118 -9.96 -9.70 6.81
N HIS A 119 -9.26 -9.49 7.92
CA HIS A 119 -8.63 -8.22 8.22
C HIS A 119 -7.39 -7.98 7.35
N GLN A 120 -6.59 -9.04 7.08
CA GLN A 120 -5.47 -8.96 6.14
C GLN A 120 -5.94 -8.53 4.75
N HIS A 121 -7.05 -9.10 4.26
CA HIS A 121 -7.64 -8.78 2.97
C HIS A 121 -8.10 -7.31 2.92
N GLU A 122 -8.81 -6.84 3.94
CA GLU A 122 -9.28 -5.44 4.01
C GLU A 122 -8.11 -4.44 4.06
N ILE A 123 -7.07 -4.73 4.85
CA ILE A 123 -5.86 -3.91 4.92
C ILE A 123 -5.12 -3.90 3.57
N SER A 124 -4.92 -5.08 2.97
CA SER A 124 -4.26 -5.23 1.66
C SER A 124 -4.98 -4.44 0.57
N LYS A 125 -6.31 -4.55 0.53
CA LYS A 125 -7.16 -3.80 -0.38
C LYS A 125 -6.98 -2.30 -0.23
N ARG A 126 -7.08 -1.77 1.00
CA ARG A 126 -6.90 -0.33 1.27
C ARG A 126 -5.50 0.15 0.91
N LEU A 127 -4.47 -0.64 1.23
CA LEU A 127 -3.08 -0.31 0.93
C LEU A 127 -2.84 -0.22 -0.57
N ILE A 128 -3.23 -1.26 -1.32
CA ILE A 128 -3.04 -1.32 -2.78
C ILE A 128 -3.81 -0.20 -3.48
N GLN A 129 -5.06 0.04 -3.09
CA GLN A 129 -5.87 1.13 -3.66
C GLN A 129 -5.24 2.50 -3.39
N LYS A 130 -4.71 2.72 -2.18
CA LYS A 130 -4.01 3.96 -1.84
C LYS A 130 -2.71 4.12 -2.63
N ALA A 131 -1.90 3.08 -2.72
CA ALA A 131 -0.65 3.08 -3.50
C ALA A 131 -0.90 3.42 -4.97
N ARG A 132 -1.92 2.80 -5.59
CA ARG A 132 -2.34 3.12 -6.97
C ARG A 132 -2.79 4.58 -7.13
N LYS A 133 -3.60 5.08 -6.19
CA LYS A 133 -4.05 6.48 -6.19
C LYS A 133 -2.88 7.46 -6.13
N GLU A 134 -1.85 7.13 -5.35
CA GLU A 134 -0.64 7.94 -5.19
C GLU A 134 0.43 7.68 -6.27
N LYS A 135 0.17 6.76 -7.22
CA LYS A 135 1.11 6.33 -8.28
C LYS A 135 2.42 5.74 -7.73
N LEU A 136 2.31 5.02 -6.61
CA LEU A 136 3.40 4.33 -5.92
C LEU A 136 3.23 2.82 -6.04
N GLU A 137 3.06 2.33 -7.28
CA GLU A 137 2.91 0.90 -7.51
C GLU A 137 4.22 0.16 -7.20
N ALA A 138 4.08 -0.95 -6.46
CA ALA A 138 5.19 -1.84 -6.16
C ALA A 138 5.72 -2.49 -7.45
N ILE A 139 7.03 -2.69 -7.52
CA ILE A 139 7.65 -3.48 -8.59
C ILE A 139 7.62 -4.98 -8.24
N ASN A 140 7.95 -5.84 -9.21
CA ASN A 140 8.08 -7.29 -9.02
C ASN A 140 6.82 -7.97 -8.50
N ASP A 141 5.65 -7.47 -8.92
CA ASP A 141 4.34 -8.09 -8.68
C ASP A 141 4.01 -8.39 -7.20
N ILE A 142 4.61 -7.63 -6.27
CA ILE A 142 4.37 -7.79 -4.81
C ILE A 142 2.91 -7.51 -4.44
N PHE A 143 2.27 -6.60 -5.16
CA PHE A 143 0.86 -6.26 -5.00
C PHE A 143 0.05 -6.92 -6.10
N GLU A 144 -0.78 -7.88 -5.71
CA GLU A 144 -1.62 -8.62 -6.62
C GLU A 144 -3.09 -8.26 -6.43
N VAL A 145 -3.79 -8.11 -7.56
CA VAL A 145 -5.23 -7.91 -7.60
C VAL A 145 -5.82 -8.88 -8.61
N GLU A 146 -6.41 -9.95 -8.11
CA GLU A 146 -7.05 -10.99 -8.91
C GLU A 146 -8.55 -10.73 -8.99
N LEU A 147 -9.17 -10.95 -10.14
CA LEU A 147 -10.62 -10.98 -10.24
C LEU A 147 -11.12 -12.29 -9.60
N VAL A 148 -12.04 -12.19 -8.65
CA VAL A 148 -12.70 -13.37 -8.11
C VAL A 148 -13.64 -13.88 -9.19
N GLU A 149 -13.29 -15.03 -9.80
CA GLU A 149 -14.20 -15.74 -10.68
C GLU A 149 -15.38 -16.21 -9.83
N LYS A 150 -16.53 -15.57 -10.02
CA LYS A 150 -17.78 -16.08 -9.44
C LYS A 150 -17.96 -17.52 -9.93
N PRO A 151 -18.31 -18.47 -9.05
CA PRO A 151 -18.57 -19.84 -9.46
C PRO A 151 -19.61 -19.79 -10.59
N ALA A 152 -19.28 -20.45 -11.71
CA ALA A 152 -20.20 -20.55 -12.84
C ALA A 152 -21.52 -21.12 -12.30
N GLN A 153 -22.62 -20.36 -12.44
CA GLN A 153 -23.91 -20.87 -12.01
C GLN A 153 -24.18 -22.18 -12.79
N PRO A 154 -24.69 -23.21 -12.10
CA PRO A 154 -24.76 -24.54 -12.70
C PRO A 154 -25.65 -24.51 -13.94
N ALA A 155 -25.21 -25.20 -15.00
CA ALA A 155 -25.74 -25.11 -16.36
C ALA A 155 -27.25 -25.43 -16.52
N TRP A 156 -27.90 -25.97 -15.48
CA TRP A 156 -29.34 -26.27 -15.47
C TRP A 156 -30.22 -25.04 -15.17
N MET A 157 -29.65 -23.94 -14.67
CA MET A 157 -30.32 -22.64 -14.66
C MET A 157 -30.27 -22.06 -16.08
N GLY A 158 -31.35 -22.18 -16.85
CA GLY A 158 -31.43 -21.70 -18.23
C GLY A 158 -31.28 -20.18 -18.39
N GLY A 159 -31.09 -19.72 -19.64
CA GLY A 159 -30.66 -18.36 -19.98
C GLY A 159 -31.50 -17.19 -19.43
N LEU A 160 -32.77 -17.40 -19.08
CA LEU A 160 -33.64 -16.37 -18.49
C LEU A 160 -33.41 -16.19 -16.97
N SER A 161 -33.17 -17.28 -16.24
CA SER A 161 -32.83 -17.20 -14.81
C SER A 161 -31.40 -16.69 -14.61
N GLN A 162 -30.49 -17.03 -15.54
CA GLN A 162 -29.15 -16.45 -15.59
C GLN A 162 -29.18 -14.94 -15.88
N MET A 163 -29.99 -14.49 -16.85
CA MET A 163 -30.09 -13.06 -17.16
C MET A 163 -30.72 -12.26 -16.02
N LEU A 164 -31.72 -12.83 -15.32
CA LEU A 164 -32.31 -12.23 -14.13
C LEU A 164 -31.32 -12.23 -12.95
N SER A 165 -30.53 -13.29 -12.76
CA SER A 165 -29.49 -13.31 -11.73
C SER A 165 -28.40 -12.28 -12.02
N TYR A 166 -28.00 -12.07 -13.28
CA TYR A 166 -27.08 -10.99 -13.67
C TYR A 166 -27.65 -9.57 -13.52
N LEU A 167 -28.97 -9.40 -13.60
CA LEU A 167 -29.64 -8.10 -13.40
C LEU A 167 -29.91 -7.82 -11.90
N HIS A 168 -30.13 -8.86 -11.10
CA HIS A 168 -30.27 -8.77 -9.65
C HIS A 168 -28.92 -8.69 -8.92
N ASP A 169 -27.92 -9.43 -9.39
CA ASP A 169 -26.52 -9.26 -9.00
C ASP A 169 -26.00 -7.98 -9.64
N ASN A 170 -26.27 -6.85 -8.99
CA ASN A 170 -25.46 -5.62 -9.10
C ASN A 170 -24.02 -5.85 -8.59
N SER A 171 -23.44 -7.02 -8.82
CA SER A 171 -22.11 -7.32 -8.34
C SER A 171 -21.13 -6.59 -9.24
N LYS A 172 -20.65 -5.45 -8.74
CA LYS A 172 -19.35 -4.96 -9.14
C LYS A 172 -18.36 -6.14 -9.11
N PRO A 173 -17.42 -6.22 -10.05
CA PRO A 173 -16.41 -7.25 -10.02
C PRO A 173 -15.78 -7.32 -8.63
N GLU A 174 -15.78 -8.51 -8.04
CA GLU A 174 -15.11 -8.78 -6.77
C GLU A 174 -13.64 -9.04 -7.06
N TYR A 175 -12.77 -8.46 -6.25
CA TYR A 175 -11.32 -8.58 -6.44
C TYR A 175 -10.68 -9.10 -5.16
N ASN A 176 -9.78 -10.06 -5.32
CA ASN A 176 -8.88 -10.47 -4.26
C ASN A 176 -7.65 -9.57 -4.25
N TYR A 177 -7.27 -9.07 -3.08
CA TYR A 177 -6.12 -8.18 -2.89
C TYR A 177 -5.10 -8.91 -2.03
N LYS A 178 -3.90 -9.14 -2.57
CA LYS A 178 -2.84 -9.88 -1.88
C LYS A 178 -1.54 -9.09 -1.89
N ILE A 179 -0.79 -9.23 -0.81
CA ILE A 179 0.55 -8.70 -0.67
C ILE A 179 1.48 -9.88 -0.39
N TYR A 180 2.46 -10.08 -1.25
CA TYR A 180 3.46 -11.14 -1.11
C TYR A 180 4.53 -10.74 -0.10
N ALA A 181 4.17 -10.76 1.19
CA ALA A 181 5.02 -10.29 2.29
C ALA A 181 6.31 -11.09 2.52
N SER A 182 6.45 -12.26 1.89
CA SER A 182 7.66 -13.10 1.94
C SER A 182 8.67 -12.79 0.83
N SER A 183 8.42 -11.82 -0.05
CA SER A 183 9.33 -11.43 -1.12
C SER A 183 10.49 -10.59 -0.60
N ASP A 184 11.72 -10.79 -1.12
CA ASP A 184 12.90 -9.98 -0.78
C ASP A 184 12.75 -8.49 -1.12
N HIS A 185 11.77 -8.14 -1.96
CA HIS A 185 11.49 -6.77 -2.40
C HIS A 185 10.58 -5.97 -1.47
N ILE A 186 10.12 -6.60 -0.41
CA ILE A 186 9.28 -6.01 0.62
C ILE A 186 9.83 -6.38 1.99
N TYR A 187 9.77 -5.43 2.89
CA TYR A 187 10.00 -5.63 4.30
C TYR A 187 8.74 -5.25 5.07
N SER A 188 8.35 -6.09 6.01
CA SER A 188 7.16 -5.91 6.82
C SER A 188 7.49 -6.25 8.27
N THR A 189 7.24 -5.29 9.15
CA THR A 189 7.39 -5.43 10.59
C THR A 189 6.35 -4.54 11.27
N GLY A 190 6.08 -4.74 12.54
CA GLY A 190 5.10 -3.94 13.25
C GLY A 190 5.00 -4.32 14.71
N ILE A 191 4.22 -3.52 15.44
CA ILE A 191 3.88 -3.77 16.83
C ILE A 191 2.38 -4.08 16.87
N SER A 192 2.05 -5.24 17.42
CA SER A 192 0.68 -5.61 17.76
C SER A 192 0.54 -5.65 19.28
N LEU A 193 -0.43 -4.91 19.80
CA LEU A 193 -0.78 -4.83 21.21
C LEU A 193 -2.13 -5.49 21.40
N LYS A 194 -2.15 -6.65 22.04
CA LYS A 194 -3.39 -7.35 22.37
C LYS A 194 -3.78 -7.06 23.80
N ALA A 195 -4.97 -6.50 24.00
CA ALA A 195 -5.47 -6.13 25.32
C ALA A 195 -5.64 -7.36 26.22
N LYS A 196 -5.16 -7.29 27.47
CA LYS A 196 -5.36 -8.34 28.48
C LYS A 196 -6.70 -8.21 29.19
N THR A 197 -7.28 -7.02 29.22
CA THR A 197 -8.55 -6.75 29.89
C THR A 197 -9.51 -5.98 28.99
N VAL A 198 -10.77 -5.87 29.43
CA VAL A 198 -11.83 -5.15 28.70
C VAL A 198 -11.66 -3.62 28.70
N TYR A 199 -10.82 -3.11 29.61
CA TYR A 199 -10.58 -1.68 29.77
C TYR A 199 -9.67 -1.12 28.68
N GLU A 200 -8.79 -1.95 28.10
CA GLU A 200 -7.94 -1.57 26.99
C GLU A 200 -8.53 -1.98 25.63
N VAL A 201 -7.89 -1.49 24.56
CA VAL A 201 -8.27 -1.80 23.17
C VAL A 201 -7.08 -2.39 22.43
N SER A 202 -7.27 -3.56 21.84
CA SER A 202 -6.26 -4.17 20.98
C SER A 202 -6.02 -3.33 19.73
N CYS A 203 -4.76 -3.04 19.44
CA CYS A 203 -4.39 -2.15 18.35
C CYS A 203 -2.96 -2.43 17.89
N GLY A 204 -2.55 -1.80 16.80
CA GLY A 204 -1.18 -1.93 16.35
C GLY A 204 -0.80 -0.98 15.22
N ILE A 205 0.49 -1.01 14.91
CA ILE A 205 1.07 -0.29 13.79
C ILE A 205 2.01 -1.22 13.03
N ALA A 206 1.77 -1.38 11.74
CA ALA A 206 2.66 -2.08 10.83
C ALA A 206 3.36 -1.10 9.88
N ILE A 207 4.58 -1.43 9.53
CA ILE A 207 5.45 -0.69 8.64
C ILE A 207 5.81 -1.61 7.48
N LEU A 208 5.42 -1.20 6.27
CA LEU A 208 5.79 -1.84 5.02
C LEU A 208 6.76 -0.97 4.26
N LEU A 209 7.96 -1.47 4.01
CA LEU A 209 8.92 -0.88 3.10
C LEU A 209 8.91 -1.72 1.82
N TYR A 210 8.56 -1.12 0.68
CA TYR A 210 8.54 -1.82 -0.60
C TYR A 210 9.15 -0.98 -1.73
N GLN A 211 9.68 -1.68 -2.73
CA GLN A 211 10.35 -1.05 -3.87
C GLN A 211 9.31 -0.51 -4.87
N VAL A 212 9.55 0.72 -5.36
CA VAL A 212 8.76 1.35 -6.43
C VAL A 212 9.67 1.74 -7.59
N LYS A 213 9.08 2.12 -8.74
CA LYS A 213 9.81 2.36 -9.99
C LYS A 213 11.06 3.24 -9.84
N PHE A 214 10.99 4.32 -9.06
CA PHE A 214 12.08 5.30 -8.92
C PHE A 214 12.65 5.40 -7.50
N GLY A 215 12.34 4.44 -6.63
CA GLY A 215 12.66 4.57 -5.21
C GLY A 215 12.08 3.46 -4.34
N PHE A 216 11.76 3.84 -3.12
CA PHE A 216 11.00 3.03 -2.17
C PHE A 216 9.78 3.79 -1.67
N ALA A 217 8.82 3.07 -1.13
CA ALA A 217 7.73 3.63 -0.37
C ALA A 217 7.66 2.96 0.99
N ILE A 218 7.46 3.77 2.03
CA ILE A 218 7.18 3.28 3.38
C ILE A 218 5.70 3.54 3.65
N ALA A 219 4.95 2.48 3.88
CA ALA A 219 3.57 2.50 4.31
C ALA A 219 3.48 2.22 5.81
N CYS A 220 2.95 3.15 6.59
CA CYS A 220 2.58 2.92 7.98
C CYS A 220 1.07 2.66 8.05
N ILE A 221 0.70 1.50 8.59
CA ILE A 221 -0.65 1.00 8.70
C ILE A 221 -0.98 0.93 10.19
N GLN A 222 -1.78 1.88 10.66
CA GLN A 222 -2.29 1.86 12.03
C GLN A 222 -3.69 1.24 12.03
N TYR A 223 -3.96 0.36 12.98
CA TYR A 223 -5.24 -0.31 13.14
C TYR A 223 -5.63 -0.45 14.62
N ASP A 224 -6.93 -0.52 14.87
CA ASP A 224 -7.54 -0.76 16.16
C ASP A 224 -8.75 -1.70 16.00
N PHE A 225 -8.99 -2.49 17.03
CA PHE A 225 -10.11 -3.40 17.10
C PHE A 225 -11.21 -2.85 18.00
N ASP A 226 -12.43 -3.32 17.78
CA ASP A 226 -13.54 -3.13 18.69
C ASP A 226 -13.84 -4.41 19.45
N TRP A 227 -14.43 -4.25 20.63
CA TRP A 227 -14.78 -5.35 21.51
C TRP A 227 -16.02 -6.06 20.98
N GLY A 228 -15.87 -7.34 20.63
CA GLY A 228 -16.96 -8.18 20.12
C GLY A 228 -17.86 -8.77 21.21
N GLY A 229 -17.62 -8.45 22.49
CA GLY A 229 -18.32 -9.04 23.65
C GLY A 229 -17.45 -10.03 24.44
N GLU A 230 -16.60 -10.79 23.75
CA GLU A 230 -15.69 -11.77 24.37
C GLU A 230 -14.21 -11.45 24.16
N PHE A 231 -13.87 -10.88 23.00
CA PHE A 231 -12.52 -10.45 22.64
C PHE A 231 -12.56 -9.37 21.56
N ASP A 232 -11.48 -8.59 21.47
CA ASP A 232 -11.27 -7.64 20.39
C ASP A 232 -11.10 -8.38 19.06
N SER A 233 -12.12 -8.33 18.21
CA SER A 233 -12.21 -9.14 16.98
C SER A 233 -12.71 -8.36 15.78
N VAL A 234 -13.28 -7.18 15.97
CA VAL A 234 -13.84 -6.40 14.88
C VAL A 234 -12.85 -5.32 14.50
N LEU A 235 -12.27 -5.36 13.30
CA LEU A 235 -11.39 -4.29 12.82
C LEU A 235 -12.19 -2.98 12.70
N LYS A 236 -11.96 -2.05 13.62
CA LYS A 236 -12.74 -0.82 13.77
C LYS A 236 -12.25 0.26 12.81
N SER A 237 -10.95 0.53 12.83
CA SER A 237 -10.35 1.53 11.96
C SER A 237 -9.03 1.06 11.37
N THR A 238 -8.69 1.64 10.23
CA THR A 238 -7.41 1.41 9.57
C THR A 238 -6.98 2.71 8.92
N THR A 239 -5.88 3.26 9.39
CA THR A 239 -5.25 4.46 8.84
C THR A 239 -3.96 4.07 8.14
N ILE A 240 -3.92 4.24 6.82
CA ILE A 240 -2.73 3.97 6.01
C ILE A 240 -2.11 5.29 5.60
N THR A 241 -0.81 5.49 5.84
CA THR A 241 -0.03 6.59 5.25
C THR A 241 1.12 6.02 4.44
N ILE A 242 1.30 6.47 3.20
CA ILE A 242 2.42 6.07 2.35
C ILE A 242 3.30 7.29 2.12
N LYS A 243 4.63 7.13 2.20
CA LYS A 243 5.60 8.17 1.84
C LYS A 243 6.66 7.60 0.90
N PRO A 244 6.91 8.21 -0.27
CA PRO A 244 7.96 7.79 -1.17
C PRO A 244 9.32 8.40 -0.84
N PHE A 245 10.39 7.68 -1.18
CA PHE A 245 11.79 8.07 -1.01
C PHE A 245 12.58 7.73 -2.27
N ALA A 246 13.36 8.69 -2.79
CA ALA A 246 14.10 8.51 -4.04
C ALA A 246 15.46 7.83 -3.79
N LEU A 247 15.85 6.89 -4.66
CA LEU A 247 17.09 6.10 -4.52
C LEU A 247 18.38 6.93 -4.56
N ASN A 248 18.39 8.04 -5.30
CA ASN A 248 19.57 8.88 -5.49
C ASN A 248 19.74 9.98 -4.44
N LYS A 249 19.08 9.85 -3.28
CA LYS A 249 19.11 10.84 -2.20
C LYS A 249 19.42 10.15 -0.88
N ASP A 250 20.14 10.84 0.00
CA ASP A 250 20.21 10.40 1.39
C ASP A 250 18.87 10.67 2.09
N ASN A 251 18.12 9.60 2.33
CA ASN A 251 16.81 9.69 2.98
C ASN A 251 16.86 9.34 4.47
N ASN A 252 18.02 9.05 5.06
CA ASN A 252 18.12 8.55 6.44
C ASN A 252 17.30 9.39 7.42
N HIS A 253 17.60 10.69 7.50
CA HIS A 253 16.90 11.60 8.38
C HIS A 253 15.39 11.69 8.06
N SER A 254 15.03 11.67 6.77
CA SER A 254 13.62 11.77 6.33
C SER A 254 12.81 10.52 6.62
N VAL A 255 13.45 9.34 6.59
CA VAL A 255 12.88 8.04 6.96
C VAL A 255 12.70 7.98 8.46
N THR A 256 13.75 8.27 9.24
CA THR A 256 13.69 8.33 10.70
C THR A 256 12.57 9.25 11.16
N LEU A 257 12.55 10.49 10.68
CA LEU A 257 11.53 11.47 11.06
C LEU A 257 10.12 10.99 10.71
N PHE A 258 9.93 10.40 9.53
CA PHE A 258 8.61 9.91 9.12
C PHE A 258 8.12 8.78 10.02
N VAL A 259 8.95 7.77 10.27
CA VAL A 259 8.58 6.61 11.09
C VAL A 259 8.34 7.02 12.54
N SER A 260 9.26 7.78 13.15
CA SER A 260 9.12 8.26 14.54
C SER A 260 7.87 9.13 14.72
N GLN A 261 7.52 9.98 13.74
CA GLN A 261 6.27 10.75 13.80
C GLN A 261 5.02 9.85 13.76
N LYS A 262 5.07 8.74 13.02
CA LYS A 262 3.95 7.78 12.98
C LYS A 262 3.84 7.00 14.28
N MET A 263 4.96 6.61 14.88
CA MET A 263 5.00 5.99 16.21
C MET A 263 4.44 6.93 17.28
N ALA A 264 4.85 8.20 17.31
CA ALA A 264 4.32 9.18 18.25
C ALA A 264 2.81 9.42 18.07
N LYS A 265 2.30 9.38 16.83
CA LYS A 265 0.86 9.48 16.56
C LYS A 265 0.12 8.21 17.00
N PHE A 266 0.72 7.05 16.80
CA PHE A 266 0.18 5.77 17.27
C PHE A 266 0.04 5.78 18.79
N HIS A 267 1.09 6.15 19.53
CA HIS A 267 1.05 6.29 21.00
C HIS A 267 -0.14 7.16 21.47
N LYS A 268 -0.31 8.35 20.88
CA LYS A 268 -1.46 9.22 21.20
C LYS A 268 -2.82 8.57 20.92
N SER A 269 -2.90 7.75 19.89
CA SER A 269 -4.14 7.07 19.52
C SER A 269 -4.49 5.95 20.48
N ILE A 270 -3.50 5.23 21.03
CA ILE A 270 -3.70 4.21 22.07
C ILE A 270 -4.36 4.86 23.29
N ASN A 271 -3.76 5.96 23.80
CA ASN A 271 -4.27 6.65 24.98
C ASN A 271 -5.71 7.15 24.77
N SER A 272 -6.00 7.71 23.59
CA SER A 272 -7.36 8.14 23.26
C SER A 272 -8.35 6.98 23.17
N ALA A 273 -7.95 5.82 22.62
CA ALA A 273 -8.80 4.63 22.55
C ALA A 273 -9.13 4.10 23.95
N PHE A 274 -8.13 4.08 24.84
CA PHE A 274 -8.31 3.70 26.24
C PHE A 274 -9.28 4.63 26.98
N GLU A 275 -9.06 5.95 26.89
CA GLU A 275 -9.97 6.93 27.51
C GLU A 275 -11.42 6.77 27.03
N ASN A 276 -11.62 6.49 25.74
CA ASN A 276 -12.95 6.27 25.19
C ASN A 276 -13.58 4.97 25.72
N ARG A 277 -12.81 3.87 25.77
CA ARG A 277 -13.29 2.59 26.30
C ARG A 277 -13.70 2.69 27.77
N ASN A 278 -12.92 3.38 28.60
CA ASN A 278 -13.27 3.57 30.00
C ASN A 278 -14.56 4.38 30.16
N LYS A 279 -14.74 5.45 29.37
CA LYS A 279 -15.99 6.22 29.37
C LYS A 279 -17.19 5.37 28.96
N GLU A 280 -17.05 4.52 27.94
CA GLU A 280 -18.12 3.60 27.52
C GLU A 280 -18.52 2.63 28.65
N ILE A 281 -17.54 2.10 29.39
CA ILE A 281 -17.76 1.21 30.54
C ILE A 281 -18.44 1.97 31.70
N GLU A 282 -17.94 3.15 32.05
CA GLU A 282 -18.52 4.00 33.10
C GLU A 282 -19.96 4.41 32.78
N ASP A 283 -20.22 4.78 31.53
CA ASP A 283 -21.56 5.11 31.02
C ASP A 283 -22.52 3.92 31.12
N PHE A 284 -22.04 2.69 30.89
CA PHE A 284 -22.84 1.50 31.08
C PHE A 284 -23.14 1.24 32.56
N ILE A 285 -22.12 1.26 33.42
CA ILE A 285 -22.26 1.02 34.87
C ILE A 285 -23.19 2.06 35.51
N SER A 286 -23.11 3.33 35.09
CA SER A 286 -23.98 4.40 35.62
C SER A 286 -25.45 4.19 35.29
N LYS A 287 -25.76 3.51 34.18
CA LYS A 287 -27.14 3.17 33.76
C LYS A 287 -27.68 1.96 34.50
N THR A 288 -26.82 1.02 34.91
CA THR A 288 -27.24 -0.18 35.66
C THR A 288 -27.47 0.09 37.15
N ASN A 289 -26.88 1.16 37.68
CA ASN A 289 -27.02 1.56 39.09
C ASN A 289 -28.24 2.47 39.36
N LYS A 290 -29.20 2.53 38.43
CA LYS A 290 -30.50 3.20 38.57
C LYS A 290 -31.61 2.16 38.71
#